data_AF-A0A6N2T3W6-F1
#
_entry.id   AF-A0A6N2T3W6-F1
#
_cell.length_a   1.000
_cell.length_b   1.000
_cell.length_c   1.000
_cell.angle_alpha   90.00
_cell.angle_beta   90.00
_cell.angle_gamma   90.00
#
_symmetry.space_group_name_H-M   'P 1'
#
loop_
_entity.id
_entity.type
_entity.pdbx_description
1 polymer ?
#
loop_
_entity_poly.entity_id
_entity_poly.type
_entity_poly.pdbx_seq_one_letter_code
_entity_poly.pdbx_strand_id
1 'polypeptide(L)'
;MTTQIPHAVDIAIPYQGNAPRSSYPLVHTFRFRDAIYEAGIETHDMQGVPLKVYNMEKTLVDVFRFRNRVGMDVFLEALKMYANNHPVNLPLIHEYAALRGVTRTIMPYLETLV
;
A
#
# COMPACT_ATOMS: atom_id res chain seq x y z
N MET A 1 5.91 1.16 -4.77
CA MET A 1 6.96 1.28 -5.80
C MET A 1 7.74 -0.02 -5.84
N THR A 2 8.15 -0.49 -7.00
CA THR A 2 8.91 -1.74 -7.16
C THR A 2 9.90 -1.59 -8.31
N THR A 3 11.05 -2.26 -8.21
CA THR A 3 12.06 -2.38 -9.27
C THR A 3 11.85 -3.60 -10.16
N GLN A 4 10.85 -4.44 -9.86
CA GLN A 4 10.58 -5.72 -10.51
C GLN A 4 9.18 -5.76 -11.12
N ILE A 5 9.06 -6.38 -12.31
CA ILE A 5 7.77 -6.69 -12.92
C ILE A 5 7.11 -7.79 -12.06
N PRO A 6 5.94 -7.53 -11.45
CA PRO A 6 5.37 -8.46 -10.51
C PRO A 6 4.72 -9.66 -11.23
N HIS A 7 4.98 -10.87 -10.72
CA HIS A 7 4.37 -12.11 -11.23
C HIS A 7 2.90 -12.29 -10.82
N ALA A 8 2.41 -11.44 -9.92
CA ALA A 8 1.03 -11.40 -9.44
C ALA A 8 0.59 -9.94 -9.26
N VAL A 9 -0.71 -9.67 -9.39
CA VAL A 9 -1.29 -8.34 -9.20
C VAL A 9 -1.96 -8.28 -7.84
N ASP A 10 -1.53 -7.33 -7.01
CA ASP A 10 -2.17 -7.02 -5.74
C ASP A 10 -3.34 -6.07 -5.96
N ILE A 11 -4.55 -6.47 -5.58
CA ILE A 11 -5.75 -5.64 -5.69
C ILE A 11 -6.42 -5.44 -4.33
N ALA A 12 -6.92 -4.23 -4.13
CA ALA A 12 -7.80 -3.91 -3.03
C ALA A 12 -9.26 -4.04 -3.44
N ILE A 13 -10.05 -4.70 -2.60
CA ILE A 13 -11.50 -4.77 -2.76
C ILE A 13 -12.19 -4.32 -1.46
N PRO A 14 -13.39 -3.72 -1.55
CA PRO A 14 -14.24 -3.47 -0.39
C PRO A 14 -14.51 -4.77 0.36
N TYR A 15 -14.78 -4.68 1.66
CA TYR A 15 -14.93 -5.85 2.52
C TYR A 15 -16.04 -6.79 2.03
N GLN A 16 -17.14 -6.23 1.54
CA GLN A 16 -18.27 -6.95 0.94
C GLN A 16 -18.13 -7.18 -0.57
N GLY A 17 -17.01 -6.75 -1.18
CA GLY A 17 -16.75 -6.90 -2.60
C GLY A 17 -16.51 -8.35 -3.02
N ASN A 18 -16.86 -8.64 -4.27
CA ASN A 18 -16.54 -9.91 -4.91
C ASN A 18 -15.09 -9.90 -5.40
N ALA A 19 -14.33 -10.94 -5.04
CA ALA A 19 -13.01 -11.13 -5.60
C ALA A 19 -13.13 -11.47 -7.10
N PRO A 20 -12.35 -10.83 -7.98
CA PRO A 20 -12.35 -11.20 -9.38
C PRO A 20 -11.84 -12.63 -9.54
N ARG A 21 -12.55 -13.41 -10.34
CA ARG A 21 -12.10 -14.72 -10.77
C ARG A 21 -11.26 -14.53 -12.03
N SER A 22 -9.94 -14.38 -11.85
CA SER A 22 -8.99 -14.30 -12.96
C SER A 22 -8.23 -15.63 -13.09
N SER A 23 -8.11 -16.13 -14.31
CA SER A 23 -7.23 -17.27 -14.64
C SER A 23 -5.78 -16.81 -14.87
N TYR A 24 -5.55 -15.57 -15.28
CA TYR A 24 -4.24 -14.93 -15.41
C TYR A 24 -4.39 -13.40 -15.54
N PRO A 25 -3.51 -12.58 -14.94
CA PRO A 25 -2.41 -12.95 -14.04
C PRO A 25 -2.92 -13.46 -12.68
N LEU A 26 -2.02 -14.01 -11.86
CA LEU A 26 -2.33 -14.34 -10.47
C LEU A 26 -2.77 -13.06 -9.74
N VAL A 27 -3.87 -13.13 -9.01
CA VAL A 27 -4.42 -11.98 -8.29
C VAL A 27 -4.40 -12.21 -6.79
N HIS A 28 -3.72 -11.33 -6.07
CA HIS A 28 -3.75 -11.30 -4.62
C HIS A 28 -4.76 -10.27 -4.14
N THR A 29 -5.83 -10.74 -3.50
CA THR A 29 -6.86 -9.85 -2.98
C THR A 29 -6.55 -9.41 -1.55
N PHE A 30 -6.70 -8.12 -1.30
CA PHE A 30 -6.68 -7.50 0.03
C PHE A 30 -8.04 -6.85 0.29
N ARG A 31 -8.68 -7.23 1.40
CA ARG A 31 -9.99 -6.71 1.78
C ARG A 31 -9.84 -5.55 2.76
N PHE A 32 -10.51 -4.44 2.46
CA PHE A 32 -10.50 -3.23 3.29
C PHE A 32 -11.93 -2.84 3.68
N ARG A 33 -12.09 -2.26 4.86
CA ARG A 33 -13.35 -1.59 5.23
C ARG A 33 -13.40 -0.23 4.55
N ASP A 34 -14.60 0.27 4.28
CA ASP A 34 -14.84 1.39 3.36
C ASP A 34 -13.96 2.62 3.63
N ALA A 35 -13.92 3.12 4.87
CA ALA A 35 -13.09 4.27 5.22
C ALA A 35 -11.58 4.08 4.95
N ILE A 36 -11.08 2.84 5.03
CA ILE A 36 -9.68 2.51 4.78
C ILE A 36 -9.44 2.22 3.30
N TYR A 37 -10.47 1.72 2.61
CA TYR A 37 -10.44 1.46 1.18
C TYR A 37 -10.36 2.75 0.39
N GLU A 38 -11.14 3.76 0.77
CA GLU A 38 -11.19 5.04 0.05
C GLU A 38 -9.98 5.94 0.31
N ALA A 39 -9.33 5.77 1.46
CA ALA A 39 -8.19 6.58 1.85
C ALA A 39 -6.99 6.38 0.91
N GLY A 40 -6.46 7.51 0.40
CA GLY A 40 -5.25 7.54 -0.40
C GLY A 40 -5.39 6.96 -1.81
N ILE A 41 -6.60 6.82 -2.34
CA ILE A 41 -6.80 6.47 -3.76
C ILE A 41 -6.43 7.66 -4.65
N GLU A 42 -5.56 7.41 -5.60
CA GLU A 42 -5.22 8.30 -6.71
C GLU A 42 -5.65 7.67 -8.04
N THR A 43 -5.96 8.51 -9.03
CA THR A 43 -6.26 8.03 -10.39
C THR A 43 -5.13 8.42 -11.32
N HIS A 44 -4.56 7.42 -11.99
CA HIS A 44 -3.46 7.59 -12.94
C HIS A 44 -3.93 7.09 -14.31
N ASP A 45 -3.67 7.86 -15.37
CA ASP A 45 -3.93 7.40 -16.72
C ASP A 45 -2.80 6.48 -17.18
N MET A 46 -3.15 5.25 -17.54
CA MET A 46 -2.21 4.30 -18.13
C MET A 46 -2.71 3.93 -19.53
N GLN A 47 -2.09 4.52 -20.55
CA GLN A 47 -2.42 4.26 -21.96
C GLN A 47 -3.92 4.51 -22.28
N GLY A 48 -4.50 5.58 -21.72
CA GLY A 48 -5.92 5.93 -21.92
C GLY A 48 -6.89 5.16 -21.03
N VAL A 49 -6.39 4.32 -20.11
CA VAL A 49 -7.20 3.62 -19.11
C VAL A 49 -6.98 4.27 -17.74
N PRO A 50 -8.01 4.87 -17.11
CA PRO A 50 -7.88 5.42 -15.77
C PRO A 50 -7.76 4.29 -14.75
N LEU A 51 -6.60 4.19 -14.11
CA LEU A 51 -6.30 3.21 -13.08
C LEU A 51 -6.34 3.87 -11.70
N LYS A 52 -7.07 3.25 -10.77
CA LYS A 52 -7.04 3.64 -9.36
C LYS A 52 -5.91 2.90 -8.64
N VAL A 53 -4.99 3.66 -8.07
CA VAL A 53 -3.85 3.15 -7.29
C VAL A 53 -3.79 3.86 -5.96
N TYR A 54 -3.17 3.26 -4.95
CA TYR A 54 -2.92 3.96 -3.70
C TYR A 54 -1.68 4.84 -3.78
N ASN A 55 -1.73 5.99 -3.12
CA ASN A 55 -0.57 6.84 -2.91
C ASN A 55 0.51 6.13 -2.07
N MET A 56 1.68 6.74 -2.00
CA MET A 56 2.83 6.12 -1.35
C MET A 56 2.65 5.93 0.15
N GLU A 57 2.08 6.91 0.84
CA GLU A 57 1.87 6.88 2.28
C GLU A 57 0.90 5.77 2.66
N LYS A 58 -0.20 5.63 1.92
CA LYS A 58 -1.18 4.55 2.10
C LYS A 58 -0.55 3.18 1.82
N THR A 59 0.22 3.09 0.73
CA THR A 59 0.93 1.86 0.36
C THR A 59 1.92 1.45 1.44
N LEU A 60 2.67 2.40 2.01
CA LEU A 60 3.60 2.13 3.10
C LEU A 60 2.86 1.58 4.33
N VAL A 61 1.79 2.24 4.76
CA VAL A 61 0.97 1.79 5.91
C VAL A 61 0.40 0.38 5.68
N ASP A 62 -0.06 0.09 4.46
CA ASP A 62 -0.56 -1.23 4.11
C ASP A 62 0.55 -2.30 4.12
N VAL A 63 1.74 -1.98 3.58
CA VAL A 63 2.91 -2.86 3.61
C VAL A 63 3.33 -3.17 5.05
N PHE A 64 3.31 -2.19 5.96
CA PHE A 64 3.52 -2.42 7.40
C PHE A 64 2.51 -3.41 7.99
N ARG A 65 1.24 -3.24 7.64
CA ARG A 65 0.16 -4.10 8.13
C ARG A 65 0.29 -5.52 7.61
N PHE A 66 0.67 -5.67 6.34
CA PHE A 66 0.76 -6.95 5.65
C PHE A 66 2.19 -7.50 5.52
N ARG A 67 3.17 -6.97 6.28
CA ARG A 67 4.59 -7.37 6.22
C ARG A 67 4.82 -8.88 6.28
N ASN A 68 4.01 -9.61 7.07
CA ASN A 68 4.09 -11.07 7.17
C ASN A 68 3.62 -11.79 5.90
N ARG A 69 2.76 -11.15 5.10
CA ARG A 69 2.23 -11.67 3.84
C ARG A 69 3.08 -11.25 2.64
N VAL A 70 3.59 -10.01 2.64
CA VAL A 70 4.41 -9.48 1.52
C VAL A 70 5.89 -9.87 1.63
N GLY A 71 6.36 -10.24 2.82
CA GLY A 71 7.75 -10.60 3.07
C GLY A 71 8.60 -9.44 3.60
N MET A 72 9.63 -9.78 4.39
CA MET A 72 10.49 -8.79 5.04
C MET A 72 11.35 -8.01 4.03
N ASP A 73 11.83 -8.65 2.98
CA ASP A 73 12.69 -8.01 1.98
C ASP A 73 11.94 -6.90 1.22
N VAL A 74 10.72 -7.19 0.78
CA VAL A 74 9.82 -6.22 0.13
C VAL A 74 9.48 -5.08 1.08
N PHE A 75 9.23 -5.38 2.35
CA PHE A 75 8.98 -4.37 3.37
C PHE A 75 10.17 -3.40 3.55
N LEU A 76 11.39 -3.92 3.62
CA LEU A 76 12.60 -3.12 3.76
C LEU A 76 12.91 -2.31 2.50
N GLU A 77 12.67 -2.87 1.31
CA GLU A 77 12.81 -2.15 0.04
C GLU A 77 11.80 -0.99 -0.04
N ALA A 78 10.53 -1.24 0.29
CA ALA A 78 9.49 -0.20 0.29
C ALA A 78 9.85 0.97 1.24
N LEU A 79 10.39 0.66 2.43
CA LEU A 79 10.87 1.66 3.38
C LEU A 79 12.01 2.51 2.80
N LYS A 80 13.03 1.86 2.23
CA LYS A 80 14.17 2.55 1.61
C LYS A 80 13.74 3.42 0.43
N MET A 81 12.88 2.89 -0.45
CA MET A 81 12.36 3.65 -1.58
C MET A 81 11.57 4.88 -1.12
N TYR A 82 10.75 4.73 -0.08
CA TYR A 82 9.98 5.83 0.45
C TYR A 82 10.88 6.94 1.02
N ALA A 83 11.88 6.58 1.82
CA ALA A 83 12.82 7.53 2.41
C ALA A 83 13.69 8.26 1.36
N ASN A 84 14.07 7.58 0.27
CA ASN A 84 14.97 8.16 -0.73
C ASN A 84 14.26 9.04 -1.77
N ASN A 85 12.99 8.76 -2.07
CA ASN A 85 12.32 9.37 -3.23
C ASN A 85 11.44 10.58 -2.88
N HIS A 86 11.07 10.78 -1.61
CA HIS A 86 10.08 11.80 -1.23
C HIS A 86 10.41 12.47 0.11
N PRO A 87 10.09 13.77 0.26
CA PRO A 87 10.01 14.35 1.59
C PRO A 87 8.94 13.60 2.37
N VAL A 88 9.32 13.00 3.49
CA VAL A 88 8.45 12.17 4.32
C VAL A 88 7.24 12.99 4.78
N ASN A 89 6.04 12.66 4.28
CA ASN A 89 4.79 13.27 4.74
C ASN A 89 4.28 12.57 6.02
N LEU A 90 4.93 12.86 7.15
CA LEU A 90 4.57 12.29 8.45
C LEU A 90 3.09 12.49 8.82
N PRO A 91 2.48 13.69 8.66
CA PRO A 91 1.07 13.88 8.99
C PRO A 91 0.14 12.91 8.27
N LEU A 92 0.36 12.69 6.97
CA LEU A 92 -0.50 11.82 6.17
C LEU A 92 -0.30 10.34 6.51
N ILE A 93 0.95 9.92 6.77
CA ILE A 93 1.22 8.55 7.27
C ILE A 93 0.53 8.34 8.62
N HIS A 94 0.58 9.32 9.52
CA HIS A 94 -0.09 9.26 10.82
C HIS A 94 -1.60 9.08 10.67
N GLU A 95 -2.24 9.83 9.78
CA GLU A 95 -3.67 9.73 9.49
C GLU A 95 -4.03 8.30 9.04
N TYR A 96 -3.35 7.77 8.03
CA TYR A 96 -3.60 6.42 7.52
C TYR A 96 -3.27 5.33 8.56
N ALA A 97 -2.20 5.50 9.32
CA ALA A 97 -1.82 4.57 10.37
C ALA A 97 -2.84 4.54 11.52
N ALA A 98 -3.43 5.68 11.86
CA ALA A 98 -4.50 5.79 12.85
C ALA A 98 -5.77 5.09 12.37
N LEU A 99 -6.20 5.34 11.13
CA LEU A 99 -7.34 4.66 10.50
C LEU A 99 -7.17 3.13 10.49
N ARG A 100 -5.92 2.65 10.34
CA ARG A 100 -5.60 1.22 10.28
C ARG A 100 -5.18 0.60 11.62
N GLY A 101 -5.05 1.40 12.69
CA GLY A 101 -4.64 0.94 14.02
C GLY A 101 -3.19 0.44 14.10
N VAL A 102 -2.28 0.98 13.29
CA VAL A 102 -0.87 0.57 13.22
C VAL A 102 0.12 1.67 13.62
N THR A 103 -0.36 2.81 14.13
CA THR A 103 0.47 3.95 14.53
C THR A 103 1.64 3.55 15.43
N ARG A 104 1.40 2.76 16.49
CA ARG A 104 2.45 2.35 17.44
C ARG A 104 3.53 1.48 16.79
N THR A 105 3.20 0.77 15.71
CA THR A 105 4.11 -0.12 15.01
C THR A 105 4.92 0.61 13.95
N ILE A 106 4.34 1.61 13.28
CA ILE A 106 5.01 2.32 12.19
C ILE A 106 5.96 3.42 12.71
N MET A 107 5.61 4.07 13.83
CA MET A 107 6.35 5.22 14.35
C MET A 107 7.85 4.98 14.58
N PRO A 108 8.26 3.88 15.26
CA PRO A 108 9.69 3.64 15.50
C PRO A 108 10.50 3.53 14.21
N TYR A 109 9.89 3.06 13.12
CA TYR A 109 10.59 2.93 11.84
C TYR A 109 10.72 4.28 11.14
N LEU A 110 9.68 5.12 11.19
CA LEU A 110 9.74 6.45 10.58
C LEU A 110 10.75 7.35 11.28
N GLU A 111 10.85 7.25 12.61
CA GLU A 111 11.86 7.98 13.41
C GLU A 111 13.30 7.63 13.01
N THR A 112 13.55 6.43 12.47
CA THR A 112 14.89 6.02 11.99
C THR A 112 15.21 6.47 10.57
N LEU A 113 14.22 6.96 9.82
CA LEU A 113 14.39 7.42 8.43
C LEU A 113 14.63 8.93 8.33
N VAL A 114 14.44 9.68 9.42
CA VAL A 114 14.65 11.13 9.53
C VAL A 114 16.04 11.44 10.05
#